data_AF-A0A6G3C4Y8-F1
#
_entry.id   AF-A0A6G3C4Y8-F1
#
_cell.length_a   1.000
_cell.length_b   1.000
_cell.length_c   1.000
_cell.angle_alpha   90.00
_cell.angle_beta   90.00
_cell.angle_gamma   90.00
#
_symmetry.space_group_name_H-M   'P 1'
#
loop_
_entity.id
_entity.type
_entity.pdbx_description
1 polymer ?
#
loop_
_entity_poly.entity_id
_entity_poly.type
_entity_poly.pdbx_seq_one_letter_code
_entity_poly.pdbx_strand_id
1 'polypeptide(L)'
;PTSAPSATKKTGLYGTVVDAVDRAPDPDTRPAALPRRPEAGITSTGGPKAVMQHRGDRVTLTGRGYILVRWQISPGSRPGALVMPSWTGLRGRLFHVASGGTRRMDDALPGAPNGYATGMGGPDIGYAVLPPGTQQMWQNEYFYLDGTVTLTQNERGCDYGLIVFPSDRDAVVRDVNEGPADGALRYGLVRDTGTDSAPVPQYVTRSVPADPATVPQRSRV
;
A
#
# COMPACT_ATOMS: atom_id res chain seq x y z
N PRO A 1 16.53 40.30 28.35
CA PRO A 1 16.03 39.44 27.25
C PRO A 1 15.80 38.01 27.75
N THR A 2 14.53 37.63 27.91
CA THR A 2 14.13 36.31 28.43
C THR A 2 14.13 35.29 27.29
N SER A 3 14.91 34.22 27.42
CA SER A 3 14.93 33.12 26.45
C SER A 3 13.62 32.35 26.50
N ALA A 4 12.87 32.34 25.40
CA ALA A 4 11.71 31.47 25.24
C ALA A 4 12.15 30.00 25.17
N PRO A 5 11.43 29.06 25.79
CA PRO A 5 11.76 27.65 25.71
C PRO A 5 11.56 27.14 24.27
N SER A 6 12.59 26.49 23.73
CA SER A 6 12.53 25.80 22.44
C SER A 6 11.39 24.79 22.42
N ALA A 7 10.53 24.89 21.40
CA ALA A 7 9.44 23.94 21.18
C ALA A 7 10.00 22.51 21.13
N THR A 8 9.59 21.69 22.08
CA THR A 8 9.92 20.27 22.09
C THR A 8 9.22 19.63 20.90
N LYS A 9 9.99 19.15 19.91
CA LYS A 9 9.47 18.38 18.77
C LYS A 9 8.74 17.16 19.35
N LYS A 10 7.41 17.14 19.29
CA LYS A 10 6.63 15.95 19.66
C LYS A 10 7.07 14.81 18.75
N THR A 11 7.77 13.82 19.30
CA THR A 11 8.04 12.56 18.60
C THR A 11 6.70 11.96 18.21
N GLY A 12 6.48 11.73 16.90
CA GLY A 12 5.25 11.10 16.42
C GLY A 12 5.09 9.74 17.07
N LEU A 13 3.93 9.47 17.68
CA LEU A 13 3.63 8.14 18.21
C LEU A 13 3.25 7.23 17.05
N TYR A 14 3.77 6.01 17.06
CA TYR A 14 3.40 4.99 16.08
C TYR A 14 1.87 4.85 15.97
N GLY A 15 1.35 4.76 14.74
CA GLY A 15 -0.08 4.58 14.50
C GLY A 15 -0.91 5.87 14.52
N THR A 16 -0.32 7.03 14.80
CA THR A 16 -1.05 8.32 14.80
C THR A 16 -1.30 8.88 13.40
N VAL A 17 -0.50 8.48 12.42
CA VAL A 17 -0.68 8.83 11.01
C VAL A 17 -1.19 7.60 10.28
N VAL A 18 -2.40 7.69 9.76
CA VAL A 18 -3.05 6.64 8.99
C VAL A 18 -3.06 7.07 7.53
N ASP A 19 -2.88 6.14 6.62
CA ASP A 19 -3.05 6.39 5.19
C ASP A 19 -4.38 7.07 4.90
N ALA A 20 -4.32 8.03 3.98
CA ALA A 20 -5.47 8.82 3.58
C ALA A 20 -5.51 8.94 2.06
N VAL A 21 -6.64 9.39 1.55
CA VAL A 21 -6.77 9.76 0.14
C VAL A 21 -5.72 10.83 -0.19
N ASP A 22 -4.85 10.53 -1.13
CA ASP A 22 -3.83 11.44 -1.66
C ASP A 22 -4.21 11.90 -3.06
N ARG A 23 -3.81 13.13 -3.39
CA ARG A 23 -3.83 13.60 -4.78
C ARG A 23 -2.68 12.90 -5.51
N ALA A 24 -2.95 12.41 -6.71
CA ALA A 24 -1.89 11.88 -7.55
C ALA A 24 -0.83 12.99 -7.80
N PRO A 25 0.47 12.69 -7.67
CA PRO A 25 1.52 13.66 -7.99
C PRO A 25 1.42 14.11 -9.46
N ASP A 26 2.14 15.16 -9.85
CA ASP A 26 2.32 15.40 -11.28
C ASP A 26 3.14 14.23 -11.89
N PRO A 27 2.80 13.73 -13.10
CA PRO A 27 3.51 12.63 -13.75
C PRO A 27 5.03 12.73 -13.76
N ASP A 28 5.57 13.94 -13.95
CA ASP A 28 7.01 14.20 -14.06
C ASP A 28 7.67 14.53 -12.71
N THR A 29 6.89 14.55 -11.62
CA THR A 29 7.43 14.80 -10.28
C THR A 29 8.18 13.58 -9.76
N ARG A 30 9.50 13.72 -9.62
CA ARG A 30 10.35 12.71 -8.98
C ARG A 30 9.97 12.49 -7.51
N PRO A 31 10.09 11.26 -6.99
CA PRO A 31 9.76 10.97 -5.60
C PRO A 31 10.77 11.59 -4.65
N ALA A 32 10.36 11.82 -3.40
CA ALA A 32 11.30 12.09 -2.32
C ALA A 32 12.23 10.88 -2.09
N ALA A 33 13.39 11.12 -1.48
CA ALA A 33 14.31 10.06 -1.12
C ALA A 33 13.69 9.14 -0.05
N LEU A 34 13.73 7.82 -0.27
CA LEU A 34 13.31 6.84 0.73
C LEU A 34 14.31 6.82 1.91
N PRO A 35 13.88 7.15 3.14
CA PRO A 35 14.72 7.05 4.32
C PRO A 35 15.27 5.63 4.52
N ARG A 36 16.39 5.50 5.25
CA ARG A 36 16.92 4.19 5.60
C ARG A 36 16.26 3.70 6.87
N ARG A 37 15.82 2.44 6.86
CA ARG A 37 15.35 1.69 8.03
C ARG A 37 16.22 0.44 8.20
N PRO A 38 16.39 -0.11 9.41
CA PRO A 38 17.17 -1.32 9.60
C PRO A 38 16.52 -2.53 8.89
N GLU A 39 17.31 -3.43 8.32
CA GLU A 39 16.80 -4.62 7.62
C GLU A 39 17.50 -5.87 8.16
N ALA A 40 16.71 -6.90 8.48
CA ALA A 40 17.21 -8.21 8.92
C ALA A 40 16.58 -9.37 8.11
N GLY A 41 15.71 -9.06 7.15
CA GLY A 41 14.98 -10.01 6.33
C GLY A 41 13.55 -10.24 6.82
N ILE A 42 12.70 -10.67 5.89
CA ILE A 42 11.30 -11.06 6.13
C ILE A 42 11.13 -12.51 5.73
N THR A 43 10.51 -13.29 6.61
CA THR A 43 10.00 -14.63 6.31
C THR A 43 8.50 -14.57 6.07
N SER A 44 8.00 -15.49 5.26
CA SER A 44 6.62 -15.53 4.80
C SER A 44 6.09 -16.95 4.83
N THR A 45 4.88 -17.16 5.35
CA THR A 45 4.21 -18.47 5.31
C THR A 45 3.82 -18.89 3.88
N GLY A 46 3.76 -17.94 2.95
CA GLY A 46 3.54 -18.20 1.53
C GLY A 46 4.84 -18.45 0.74
N GLY A 47 5.96 -18.68 1.43
CA GLY A 47 7.26 -18.84 0.80
C GLY A 47 7.81 -17.52 0.23
N PRO A 48 8.73 -17.56 -0.75
CA PRO A 48 9.35 -16.36 -1.30
C PRO A 48 8.36 -15.47 -2.07
N LYS A 49 7.20 -16.01 -2.47
CA LYS A 49 6.14 -15.28 -3.17
C LYS A 49 4.79 -15.93 -2.94
N ALA A 50 3.90 -15.21 -2.27
CA ALA A 50 2.50 -15.60 -2.12
C ALA A 50 1.66 -15.00 -3.26
N VAL A 51 0.83 -15.82 -3.91
CA VAL A 51 -0.18 -15.38 -4.88
C VAL A 51 -1.54 -15.68 -4.26
N MET A 52 -2.32 -14.64 -3.98
CA MET A 52 -3.56 -14.68 -3.21
C MET A 52 -4.70 -14.23 -4.11
N GLN A 53 -5.53 -15.17 -4.56
CA GLN A 53 -6.55 -14.92 -5.59
C GLN A 53 -7.98 -14.98 -5.03
N HIS A 54 -8.15 -15.52 -3.82
CA HIS A 54 -9.47 -15.82 -3.29
C HIS A 54 -9.64 -15.33 -1.86
N ARG A 55 -10.90 -14.98 -1.54
CA ARG A 55 -11.27 -14.53 -0.20
C ARG A 55 -10.83 -15.53 0.86
N GLY A 56 -10.10 -15.03 1.85
CA GLY A 56 -9.60 -15.83 2.97
C GLY A 56 -8.19 -16.38 2.75
N ASP A 57 -7.63 -16.25 1.54
CA ASP A 57 -6.19 -16.41 1.31
C ASP A 57 -5.46 -15.47 2.26
N ARG A 58 -4.42 -15.99 2.92
CA ARG A 58 -3.69 -15.25 3.95
C ARG A 58 -2.21 -15.59 3.92
N VAL A 59 -1.39 -14.60 4.24
CA VAL A 59 0.04 -14.78 4.43
C VAL A 59 0.47 -14.09 5.71
N THR A 60 1.26 -14.78 6.53
CA THR A 60 1.87 -14.20 7.72
C THR A 60 3.32 -13.87 7.41
N LEU A 61 3.70 -12.64 7.69
CA LEU A 61 5.01 -12.07 7.46
C LEU A 61 5.68 -11.83 8.81
N THR A 62 6.94 -12.20 8.95
CA THR A 62 7.70 -12.02 10.20
C THR A 62 9.11 -11.55 9.92
N GLY A 63 9.61 -10.60 10.71
CA GLY A 63 10.98 -10.13 10.65
C GLY A 63 11.06 -8.62 10.55
N ARG A 64 12.12 -8.13 9.89
CA ARG A 64 12.38 -6.71 9.73
C ARG A 64 12.86 -6.39 8.31
N GLY A 65 12.08 -5.61 7.57
CA GLY A 65 12.40 -5.27 6.19
C GLY A 65 11.20 -4.85 5.35
N TYR A 66 11.42 -4.77 4.05
CA TYR A 66 10.41 -4.31 3.10
C TYR A 66 9.57 -5.47 2.57
N ILE A 67 8.32 -5.16 2.22
CA ILE A 67 7.35 -6.07 1.64
C ILE A 67 6.75 -5.36 0.44
N LEU A 68 6.68 -6.04 -0.70
CA LEU A 68 5.84 -5.60 -1.82
C LEU A 68 4.48 -6.29 -1.73
N VAL A 69 3.42 -5.50 -1.87
CA VAL A 69 2.07 -5.96 -2.20
C VAL A 69 1.72 -5.42 -3.58
N ARG A 70 1.57 -6.33 -4.54
CA ARG A 70 1.17 -5.99 -5.92
C ARG A 70 -0.29 -6.35 -6.14
N TRP A 71 -1.07 -5.37 -6.58
CA TRP A 71 -2.50 -5.50 -6.86
C TRP A 71 -2.77 -6.07 -8.25
N GLN A 72 -3.71 -6.99 -8.34
CA GLN A 72 -4.23 -7.56 -9.59
C GLN A 72 -5.76 -7.41 -9.62
N ILE A 73 -6.25 -6.23 -10.02
CA ILE A 73 -7.70 -5.98 -10.12
C ILE A 73 -8.21 -6.48 -11.47
N SER A 74 -9.35 -7.18 -11.48
CA SER A 74 -9.93 -7.78 -12.68
C SER A 74 -11.41 -7.38 -12.85
N PRO A 75 -11.69 -6.09 -13.16
CA PRO A 75 -13.06 -5.64 -13.34
C PRO A 75 -13.74 -6.31 -14.53
N GLY A 76 -12.98 -6.75 -15.55
CA GLY A 76 -13.53 -7.52 -16.68
C GLY A 76 -14.00 -8.93 -16.33
N SER A 77 -13.55 -9.51 -15.20
CA SER A 77 -14.13 -10.75 -14.68
C SER A 77 -15.40 -10.46 -13.89
N ARG A 78 -15.31 -9.55 -12.93
CA ARG A 78 -16.44 -9.07 -12.15
C ARG A 78 -16.18 -7.64 -11.69
N PRO A 79 -16.91 -6.64 -12.23
CA PRO A 79 -16.81 -5.27 -11.76
C PRO A 79 -17.64 -5.08 -10.50
N GLY A 80 -17.33 -4.05 -9.70
CA GLY A 80 -18.11 -3.73 -8.51
C GLY A 80 -17.32 -3.09 -7.39
N ALA A 81 -17.95 -3.01 -6.22
CA ALA A 81 -17.29 -2.50 -5.02
C ALA A 81 -16.25 -3.50 -4.50
N LEU A 82 -15.05 -3.00 -4.19
CA LEU A 82 -13.98 -3.75 -3.54
C LEU A 82 -14.18 -3.76 -2.03
N VAL A 83 -13.86 -4.88 -1.40
CA VAL A 83 -13.58 -4.93 0.05
C VAL A 83 -12.08 -5.00 0.22
N MET A 84 -11.50 -4.09 1.00
CA MET A 84 -10.04 -3.97 1.12
C MET A 84 -9.44 -5.16 1.89
N PRO A 85 -8.22 -5.62 1.52
CA PRO A 85 -7.49 -6.59 2.32
C PRO A 85 -7.15 -5.98 3.69
N SER A 86 -6.93 -6.82 4.68
CA SER A 86 -6.67 -6.37 6.04
C SER A 86 -5.44 -7.01 6.65
N TRP A 87 -4.74 -6.20 7.46
CA TRP A 87 -3.59 -6.57 8.24
C TRP A 87 -4.04 -6.84 9.68
N THR A 88 -3.92 -8.07 10.14
CA THR A 88 -4.43 -8.52 11.44
C THR A 88 -3.31 -9.12 12.28
N GLY A 89 -3.53 -9.18 13.60
CA GLY A 89 -2.58 -9.80 14.52
C GLY A 89 -1.24 -9.08 14.63
N LEU A 90 -1.18 -7.79 14.31
CA LEU A 90 0.07 -7.04 14.31
C LEU A 90 0.75 -7.08 15.69
N ARG A 91 1.98 -7.59 15.72
CA ARG A 91 2.94 -7.42 16.84
C ARG A 91 4.15 -6.69 16.29
N GLY A 92 4.55 -5.60 16.94
CA GLY A 92 5.55 -4.67 16.39
C GLY A 92 4.91 -3.54 15.60
N ARG A 93 5.47 -3.22 14.42
CA ARG A 93 5.12 -2.03 13.61
C ARG A 93 5.05 -2.36 12.12
N LEU A 94 4.07 -1.77 11.44
CA LEU A 94 3.89 -1.84 9.99
C LEU A 94 3.64 -0.43 9.46
N PHE A 95 4.44 -0.01 8.48
CA PHE A 95 4.31 1.29 7.82
C PHE A 95 4.06 1.11 6.32
N HIS A 96 3.22 1.97 5.74
CA HIS A 96 3.13 2.13 4.30
C HIS A 96 4.20 3.17 3.88
N VAL A 97 5.26 2.69 3.23
CA VAL A 97 6.48 3.49 3.02
C VAL A 97 6.56 4.10 1.62
N ALA A 98 5.97 3.46 0.62
CA ALA A 98 5.97 3.96 -0.74
C ALA A 98 4.89 3.29 -1.61
N SER A 99 4.50 3.97 -2.68
CA SER A 99 3.89 3.37 -3.86
C SER A 99 4.91 3.35 -4.99
N GLY A 100 5.02 2.23 -5.69
CA GLY A 100 5.93 2.06 -6.83
C GLY A 100 5.68 3.04 -7.96
N GLY A 101 6.58 3.05 -8.95
CA GLY A 101 6.40 3.78 -10.20
C GLY A 101 5.38 3.08 -11.09
N THR A 102 5.51 3.28 -12.40
CA THR A 102 4.57 2.79 -13.43
C THR A 102 3.26 3.57 -13.48
N ARG A 103 2.31 3.29 -12.58
CA ARG A 103 0.99 3.94 -12.57
C ARG A 103 0.25 3.76 -11.26
N ARG A 104 -0.54 4.78 -10.94
CA ARG A 104 -1.66 4.69 -10.02
C ARG A 104 -2.80 3.92 -10.70
N MET A 105 -3.66 3.27 -9.94
CA MET A 105 -4.69 2.41 -10.53
C MET A 105 -5.80 3.18 -11.25
N ASP A 106 -6.05 4.45 -10.87
CA ASP A 106 -6.98 5.38 -11.52
C ASP A 106 -6.34 6.23 -12.62
N ASP A 107 -5.06 6.02 -12.96
CA ASP A 107 -4.48 6.66 -14.13
C ASP A 107 -5.17 6.15 -15.40
N ALA A 108 -5.47 7.08 -16.31
CA ALA A 108 -5.92 6.76 -17.65
C ALA A 108 -4.86 5.92 -18.37
N LEU A 109 -5.28 4.78 -18.92
CA LEU A 109 -4.39 3.94 -19.71
C LEU A 109 -4.02 4.64 -21.03
N PRO A 110 -2.81 4.42 -21.56
CA PRO A 110 -2.44 4.93 -22.88
C PRO A 110 -3.47 4.56 -23.95
N GLY A 111 -3.92 5.56 -24.72
CA GLY A 111 -4.91 5.37 -25.78
C GLY A 111 -6.37 5.27 -25.30
N ALA A 112 -6.65 5.42 -24.00
CA ALA A 112 -8.01 5.44 -23.48
C ALA A 112 -8.79 6.67 -23.98
N PRO A 113 -9.88 6.48 -24.76
CA PRO A 113 -10.71 7.60 -25.20
C PRO A 113 -11.25 8.37 -23.99
N ASN A 114 -11.04 9.69 -23.98
CA ASN A 114 -11.47 10.61 -22.91
C ASN A 114 -10.95 10.25 -21.51
N GLY A 115 -9.93 9.38 -21.40
CA GLY A 115 -9.32 8.99 -20.13
C GLY A 115 -10.18 8.07 -19.25
N TYR A 116 -11.24 7.45 -19.77
CA TYR A 116 -12.15 6.65 -18.95
C TYR A 116 -11.67 5.23 -18.65
N ALA A 117 -10.78 4.66 -19.47
CA ALA A 117 -10.20 3.35 -19.18
C ALA A 117 -8.95 3.50 -18.29
N THR A 118 -8.95 2.81 -17.15
CA THR A 118 -7.91 2.86 -16.12
C THR A 118 -7.54 1.44 -15.67
N GLY A 119 -6.59 1.29 -14.74
CA GLY A 119 -6.38 0.03 -14.04
C GLY A 119 -7.55 -0.43 -13.16
N MET A 120 -8.48 0.47 -12.86
CA MET A 120 -9.73 0.15 -12.16
C MET A 120 -10.83 -0.32 -13.11
N GLY A 121 -10.63 -0.30 -14.43
CA GLY A 121 -11.64 -0.70 -15.42
C GLY A 121 -12.01 0.42 -16.38
N GLY A 122 -13.14 0.27 -17.06
CA GLY A 122 -13.59 1.20 -18.10
C GLY A 122 -15.05 0.99 -18.48
N PRO A 123 -15.62 1.83 -19.37
CA PRO A 123 -17.03 1.77 -19.73
C PRO A 123 -17.48 0.39 -20.26
N ASP A 124 -16.61 -0.30 -20.98
CA ASP A 124 -16.95 -1.58 -21.65
C ASP A 124 -16.96 -2.78 -20.70
N ILE A 125 -16.17 -2.72 -19.62
CA ILE A 125 -15.96 -3.86 -18.70
C ILE A 125 -16.44 -3.56 -17.27
N GLY A 126 -16.98 -2.36 -17.04
CA GLY A 126 -17.29 -1.85 -15.71
C GLY A 126 -16.05 -1.44 -14.91
N TYR A 127 -16.29 -0.99 -13.68
CA TYR A 127 -15.24 -0.47 -12.80
C TYR A 127 -15.20 -1.25 -11.49
N ALA A 128 -13.98 -1.38 -10.98
CA ALA A 128 -13.70 -1.62 -9.59
C ALA A 128 -13.86 -0.30 -8.82
N VAL A 129 -14.58 -0.34 -7.70
CA VAL A 129 -14.92 0.84 -6.91
C VAL A 129 -14.38 0.66 -5.50
N LEU A 130 -13.50 1.57 -5.06
CA LEU A 130 -12.96 1.52 -3.70
C LEU A 130 -14.00 1.99 -2.68
N PRO A 131 -13.94 1.48 -1.43
CA PRO A 131 -14.69 2.07 -0.33
C PRO A 131 -14.36 3.57 -0.20
N PRO A 132 -15.34 4.43 0.14
CA PRO A 132 -15.08 5.85 0.37
C PRO A 132 -13.96 6.07 1.39
N GLY A 133 -13.11 7.08 1.14
CA GLY A 133 -11.97 7.41 2.01
C GLY A 133 -10.74 6.49 1.84
N THR A 134 -10.79 5.53 0.92
CA THR A 134 -9.67 4.61 0.68
C THR A 134 -8.53 5.35 0.00
N GLN A 135 -7.31 5.16 0.51
CA GLN A 135 -6.11 5.64 -0.16
C GLN A 135 -6.08 5.05 -1.58
N GLN A 136 -5.79 5.89 -2.58
CA GLN A 136 -5.89 5.43 -3.95
C GLN A 136 -4.70 4.55 -4.31
N MET A 137 -5.03 3.30 -4.61
CA MET A 137 -4.04 2.26 -4.84
C MET A 137 -3.16 2.53 -6.05
N TRP A 138 -1.90 2.15 -5.92
CA TRP A 138 -0.97 1.93 -7.00
C TRP A 138 -0.85 0.44 -7.27
N GLN A 139 -0.33 0.08 -8.44
CA GLN A 139 -0.18 -1.33 -8.76
C GLN A 139 0.78 -2.02 -7.78
N ASN A 140 1.83 -1.34 -7.36
CA ASN A 140 2.81 -1.79 -6.39
C ASN A 140 2.74 -0.91 -5.14
N GLU A 141 2.51 -1.52 -3.98
CA GLU A 141 2.52 -0.86 -2.68
C GLU A 141 3.58 -1.47 -1.77
N TYR A 142 4.41 -0.64 -1.17
CA TYR A 142 5.54 -1.05 -0.35
C TYR A 142 5.31 -0.76 1.12
N PHE A 143 5.55 -1.77 1.93
CA PHE A 143 5.43 -1.69 3.37
C PHE A 143 6.76 -2.00 4.04
N TYR A 144 7.01 -1.40 5.20
CA TYR A 144 8.09 -1.80 6.08
C TYR A 144 7.52 -2.45 7.33
N LEU A 145 7.94 -3.68 7.63
CA LEU A 145 7.58 -4.42 8.83
C LEU A 145 8.77 -4.46 9.77
N ASP A 146 8.50 -4.28 11.07
CA ASP A 146 9.36 -4.69 12.17
C ASP A 146 8.50 -5.44 13.18
N GLY A 147 8.44 -6.77 13.05
CA GLY A 147 7.60 -7.64 13.86
C GLY A 147 6.90 -8.74 13.06
N THR A 148 5.62 -8.99 13.35
CA THR A 148 4.81 -10.00 12.66
C THR A 148 3.42 -9.46 12.37
N VAL A 149 2.85 -9.84 11.22
CA VAL A 149 1.50 -9.46 10.80
C VAL A 149 0.94 -10.46 9.79
N THR A 150 -0.37 -10.66 9.78
CA THR A 150 -1.06 -11.46 8.75
C THR A 150 -1.83 -10.55 7.81
N LEU A 151 -1.53 -10.61 6.52
CA LEU A 151 -2.34 -10.02 5.47
C LEU A 151 -3.38 -11.04 5.00
N THR A 152 -4.65 -10.65 4.99
CA THR A 152 -5.76 -11.45 4.45
C THR A 152 -6.37 -10.75 3.24
N GLN A 153 -6.54 -11.52 2.17
CA GLN A 153 -7.24 -11.12 0.96
C GLN A 153 -8.75 -11.23 1.21
N ASN A 154 -9.50 -10.16 0.94
CA ASN A 154 -10.92 -10.04 1.27
C ASN A 154 -11.79 -9.94 0.00
N GLU A 155 -11.42 -10.65 -1.09
CA GLU A 155 -12.10 -10.62 -2.40
C GLU A 155 -13.60 -10.69 -2.21
N ARG A 156 -14.29 -9.63 -2.65
CA ARG A 156 -15.75 -9.55 -2.60
C ARG A 156 -16.19 -8.38 -3.46
N GLY A 157 -17.25 -8.60 -4.23
CA GLY A 157 -17.90 -7.57 -5.05
C GLY A 157 -17.19 -7.35 -6.38
N CYS A 158 -15.92 -6.96 -6.36
CA CYS A 158 -15.03 -6.94 -7.53
C CYS A 158 -13.94 -7.99 -7.39
N ASP A 159 -13.63 -8.70 -8.47
CA ASP A 159 -12.55 -9.67 -8.48
C ASP A 159 -11.20 -8.96 -8.41
N TYR A 160 -10.38 -9.37 -7.45
CA TYR A 160 -9.00 -8.93 -7.34
C TYR A 160 -8.12 -9.97 -6.64
N GLY A 161 -6.86 -9.97 -7.03
CA GLY A 161 -5.79 -10.74 -6.41
C GLY A 161 -4.70 -9.84 -5.81
N LEU A 162 -3.85 -10.45 -4.99
CA LEU A 162 -2.65 -9.85 -4.43
C LEU A 162 -1.45 -10.78 -4.65
N ILE A 163 -0.33 -10.21 -5.04
CA ILE A 163 0.97 -10.89 -5.04
C ILE A 163 1.81 -10.24 -3.94
N VAL A 164 2.29 -11.04 -2.99
CA VAL A 164 2.97 -10.55 -1.78
C VAL A 164 4.31 -11.25 -1.63
N PHE A 165 5.38 -10.48 -1.47
CA PHE A 165 6.71 -11.05 -1.22
C PHE A 165 7.65 -10.09 -0.47
N PRO A 166 8.64 -10.63 0.27
CA PRO A 166 9.76 -9.85 0.80
C PRO A 166 10.45 -9.02 -0.29
N SER A 167 10.85 -7.81 0.05
CA SER A 167 11.59 -6.90 -0.82
C SER A 167 12.74 -6.26 -0.04
N ASP A 168 13.48 -5.38 -0.69
CA ASP A 168 14.58 -4.63 -0.11
C ASP A 168 14.48 -3.15 -0.51
N ARG A 169 15.18 -2.30 0.22
CA ARG A 169 15.16 -0.85 -0.02
C ARG A 169 15.54 -0.47 -1.45
N ASP A 170 16.50 -1.16 -2.06
CA ASP A 170 17.01 -0.81 -3.38
C ASP A 170 15.98 -1.12 -4.47
N ALA A 171 15.21 -2.20 -4.31
CA ALA A 171 14.04 -2.50 -5.14
C ALA A 171 12.96 -1.43 -5.02
N VAL A 172 12.67 -0.95 -3.80
CA VAL A 172 11.73 0.18 -3.61
C VAL A 172 12.24 1.43 -4.32
N VAL A 173 13.49 1.82 -4.08
CA VAL A 173 14.08 3.02 -4.69
C VAL A 173 14.07 2.93 -6.22
N ARG A 174 14.35 1.75 -6.78
CA ARG A 174 14.30 1.53 -8.22
C ARG A 174 12.89 1.73 -8.76
N ASP A 175 11.90 1.07 -8.16
CA ASP A 175 10.51 1.14 -8.64
C ASP A 175 9.95 2.57 -8.54
N VAL A 176 10.12 3.27 -7.41
CA VAL A 176 9.60 4.64 -7.28
C VAL A 176 10.24 5.63 -8.27
N ASN A 177 11.46 5.35 -8.73
CA ASN A 177 12.17 6.16 -9.72
C ASN A 177 11.93 5.71 -11.17
N GLU A 178 11.17 4.64 -11.42
CA GLU A 178 10.72 4.27 -12.76
C GLU A 178 9.65 5.26 -13.21
N GLY A 179 10.02 6.15 -14.13
CA GLY A 179 9.22 7.32 -14.51
C GLY A 179 8.91 7.41 -16.01
N PRO A 180 8.33 8.54 -16.46
CA PRO A 180 7.92 8.68 -17.85
C PRO A 180 9.01 8.46 -18.90
N ALA A 181 10.27 8.80 -18.57
CA ALA A 181 11.42 8.52 -19.42
C ALA A 181 11.66 7.02 -19.67
N ASP A 182 11.15 6.16 -18.78
CA ASP A 182 11.25 4.70 -18.84
C ASP A 182 9.96 4.05 -19.40
N GLY A 183 8.98 4.85 -19.82
CA GLY A 183 7.69 4.39 -20.35
C GLY A 183 6.58 4.22 -19.30
N ALA A 184 6.82 4.60 -18.04
CA ALA A 184 5.78 4.69 -17.02
C ALA A 184 4.82 5.86 -17.29
N LEU A 185 3.61 5.83 -16.72
CA LEU A 185 2.71 6.97 -16.74
C LEU A 185 3.15 8.07 -15.77
N ARG A 186 3.83 7.70 -14.68
CA ARG A 186 4.32 8.60 -13.65
C ARG A 186 5.41 7.93 -12.81
N TYR A 187 6.22 8.75 -12.15
CA TYR A 187 7.04 8.32 -11.02
C TYR A 187 6.17 7.83 -9.86
N GLY A 188 6.76 7.04 -8.96
CA GLY A 188 6.14 6.60 -7.71
C GLY A 188 6.08 7.69 -6.64
N LEU A 189 5.72 7.29 -5.41
CA LEU A 189 5.63 8.19 -4.26
C LEU A 189 6.28 7.54 -3.04
N VAL A 190 7.12 8.28 -2.33
CA VAL A 190 7.60 7.92 -0.99
C VAL A 190 6.71 8.59 0.06
N ARG A 191 6.17 7.79 0.97
CA ARG A 191 5.36 8.21 2.14
C ARG A 191 6.14 8.18 3.45
N ASP A 192 7.25 7.46 3.46
CA ASP A 192 8.02 7.23 4.65
C ASP A 192 8.70 8.52 5.15
N THR A 193 8.57 8.77 6.45
CA THR A 193 9.24 9.89 7.14
C THR A 193 10.54 9.45 7.81
N GLY A 194 10.87 8.15 7.79
CA GLY A 194 12.00 7.56 8.50
C GLY A 194 11.79 7.47 10.02
N THR A 195 10.60 7.84 10.50
CA THR A 195 10.25 7.84 11.92
C THR A 195 8.91 7.15 12.15
N ASP A 196 8.43 7.17 13.39
CA ASP A 196 7.13 6.61 13.78
C ASP A 196 5.93 7.44 13.31
N SER A 197 6.17 8.62 12.72
CA SER A 197 5.13 9.39 12.02
C SER A 197 4.90 8.96 10.57
N ALA A 198 5.57 7.91 10.08
CA ALA A 198 5.25 7.35 8.78
C ALA A 198 3.82 6.75 8.80
N PRO A 199 3.06 6.84 7.69
CA PRO A 199 1.70 6.33 7.64
C PRO A 199 1.61 4.83 7.91
N VAL A 200 0.55 4.42 8.61
CA VAL A 200 0.16 3.01 8.74
C VAL A 200 -0.98 2.68 7.77
N PRO A 201 -1.11 1.42 7.31
CA PRO A 201 -2.16 1.02 6.38
C PRO A 201 -3.55 1.23 6.99
N GLN A 202 -4.54 1.66 6.21
CA GLN A 202 -5.91 1.97 6.70
C GLN A 202 -6.62 0.80 7.41
N TYR A 203 -6.33 -0.43 6.99
CA TYR A 203 -6.99 -1.64 7.48
C TYR A 203 -6.03 -2.50 8.31
N VAL A 204 -5.39 -1.90 9.33
CA VAL A 204 -4.49 -2.62 10.25
C VAL A 204 -5.01 -2.65 11.69
N THR A 205 -4.87 -3.79 12.35
CA THR A 205 -5.20 -3.98 13.77
C THR A 205 -4.23 -4.95 14.46
N ARG A 206 -4.08 -4.79 15.78
CA ARG A 206 -3.39 -5.77 16.64
C ARG A 206 -4.24 -7.02 16.91
N SER A 207 -5.56 -6.92 16.81
CA SER A 207 -6.47 -8.05 17.05
C SER A 207 -6.52 -9.01 15.87
N VAL A 208 -7.03 -10.22 16.12
CA VAL A 208 -7.35 -11.21 15.08
C VAL A 208 -8.86 -11.44 15.12
N PRO A 209 -9.66 -10.63 14.40
CA PRO A 209 -11.10 -10.81 14.35
C PRO A 209 -11.48 -12.12 13.63
N ALA A 210 -12.65 -12.67 13.95
CA ALA A 210 -13.17 -13.86 13.28
C ALA A 210 -13.39 -13.65 11.77
N ASP A 211 -13.82 -12.45 11.38
CA ASP A 211 -13.91 -12.03 9.97
C ASP A 211 -12.93 -10.87 9.71
N PRO A 212 -11.80 -11.12 9.02
CA PRO A 212 -10.83 -10.07 8.67
C PRO A 212 -11.40 -8.94 7.82
N ALA A 213 -12.50 -9.14 7.11
CA ALA A 213 -13.17 -8.08 6.33
C ALA A 213 -13.85 -7.01 7.21
N THR A 214 -13.95 -7.24 8.53
CA THR A 214 -14.56 -6.30 9.49
C THR A 214 -13.58 -5.30 10.10
N VAL A 215 -12.28 -5.38 9.75
CA VAL A 215 -11.28 -4.43 10.24
C VAL A 215 -11.64 -3.01 9.75
N PRO A 216 -11.74 -2.01 10.64
CA PRO A 216 -12.13 -0.66 10.25
C PRO A 216 -11.00 0.08 9.53
N GLN A 217 -11.36 0.92 8.56
CA GLN A 217 -10.46 1.75 7.72
C GLN A 217 -9.65 2.83 8.48
N ARG A 218 -9.87 2.99 9.78
CA ARG A 218 -9.20 4.05 10.56
C ARG A 218 -7.90 3.59 11.21
N SER A 219 -7.54 2.32 11.06
CA SER A 219 -6.47 1.63 11.79
C SER A 219 -6.60 1.70 13.31
N ARG A 220 -6.16 0.67 14.02
CA ARG A 220 -6.11 0.67 15.50
C ARG A 220 -4.87 -0.08 15.96
N VAL A 221 -3.73 0.62 16.06
CA VAL A 221 -2.41 0.02 16.36
C VAL A 221 -1.57 0.85 17.33
#